data_AF-A0A812N952-F1
#
_entry.id   AF-A0A812N952-F1
#
_cell.length_a   1.000
_cell.length_b   1.000
_cell.length_c   1.000
_cell.angle_alpha   90.00
_cell.angle_beta   90.00
_cell.angle_gamma   90.00
#
_symmetry.space_group_name_H-M   'P 1'
#
loop_
_entity.id
_entity.type
_entity.pdbx_description
1 polymer ?
#
loop_
_entity_poly.entity_id
_entity_poly.type
_entity_poly.pdbx_seq_one_letter_code
_entity_poly.pdbx_strand_id
1 'polypeptide(L)'
;MARELCELEEGAARVFDPKDEEGYSEYFREHGFVVVRDVLELKQVQATIEEIWASPSLLGGRVDPEDPDTWSDGWPVGCRNFLDPLEPCSEVETWRNRVNPAVNRVFDVLWEGLPELDSDEEGASVEGGSLVMSVDRIGVMRPTKLCKATTDGQMWVERPEWRTSRNWLHWDQNPWSSPGFTAVQGLLCLAGSSGSSGGFVTVPGFHREFAQWSQRHPAGSIPKRSSTMIPFPVPVEDEMQAEWVADSLITTF
;
A
#
# COMPACT_ATOMS: atom_id res chain seq x y z
N MET A 1 11.32 2.57 28.60
CA MET A 1 11.04 3.90 29.18
C MET A 1 9.91 4.51 28.37
N ALA A 2 8.87 5.03 29.05
CA ALA A 2 7.73 5.88 28.61
C ALA A 2 7.15 5.59 27.20
N ARG A 3 5.95 5.01 27.00
CA ARG A 3 4.61 5.41 27.48
C ARG A 3 4.40 6.92 27.47
N GLU A 4 4.29 7.49 26.27
CA GLU A 4 3.55 8.73 26.03
C GLU A 4 2.63 8.52 24.82
N LEU A 5 1.37 8.89 25.02
CA LEU A 5 0.31 8.88 24.04
C LEU A 5 0.70 9.84 22.92
N CYS A 6 0.82 9.34 21.69
CA CYS A 6 0.92 10.22 20.54
C CYS A 6 -0.49 10.80 20.32
N GLU A 7 -0.69 12.05 20.78
CA GLU A 7 -1.80 12.87 20.30
C GLU A 7 -1.64 12.99 18.78
N LEU A 8 -2.61 12.45 18.04
CA LEU A 8 -2.60 12.43 16.58
C LEU A 8 -2.64 13.88 16.08
N GLU A 9 -1.57 14.30 15.38
CA GLU A 9 -1.49 15.62 14.74
C GLU A 9 -2.65 15.82 13.76
N GLU A 10 -3.10 17.08 13.59
CA GLU A 10 -4.07 17.47 12.56
C GLU A 10 -3.62 16.93 11.18
N GLY A 11 -4.41 16.03 10.58
CA GLY A 11 -4.09 15.39 9.29
C GLY A 11 -3.86 13.88 9.35
N ALA A 12 -3.83 13.29 10.54
CA ALA A 12 -3.82 11.84 10.71
C ALA A 12 -5.18 11.21 10.32
N ALA A 13 -5.18 10.24 9.39
CA ALA A 13 -6.37 9.44 9.12
C ALA A 13 -6.80 8.60 10.34
N ARG A 14 -8.11 8.33 10.41
CA ARG A 14 -8.72 7.58 11.49
C ARG A 14 -8.32 6.10 11.42
N VAL A 15 -7.92 5.56 12.57
CA VAL A 15 -7.55 4.15 12.76
C VAL A 15 -8.67 3.42 13.50
N PHE A 16 -9.01 2.23 13.02
CA PHE A 16 -10.13 1.43 13.52
C PHE A 16 -9.67 0.10 14.11
N ASP A 17 -10.38 -0.36 15.15
CA ASP A 17 -10.26 -1.72 15.66
C ASP A 17 -10.94 -2.69 14.67
N PRO A 18 -10.40 -3.90 14.42
CA PRO A 18 -11.02 -4.87 13.52
C PRO A 18 -12.45 -5.27 13.89
N LYS A 19 -12.88 -5.04 15.13
CA LYS A 19 -14.26 -5.32 15.58
C LYS A 19 -15.25 -4.19 15.30
N ASP A 20 -14.77 -3.00 14.94
CA ASP A 20 -15.60 -1.84 14.59
C ASP A 20 -16.03 -1.90 13.11
N GLU A 21 -16.66 -3.02 12.73
CA GLU A 21 -17.02 -3.33 11.33
C GLU A 21 -17.89 -2.25 10.69
N GLU A 22 -18.88 -1.77 11.43
CA GLU A 22 -19.76 -0.68 11.00
C GLU A 22 -18.98 0.62 10.81
N GLY A 23 -18.14 0.98 11.79
CA GLY A 23 -17.39 2.24 11.76
C GLY A 23 -16.39 2.33 10.62
N TYR A 24 -15.60 1.27 10.38
CA TYR A 24 -14.63 1.29 9.29
C TYR A 24 -15.30 1.15 7.92
N SER A 25 -16.43 0.45 7.81
CA SER A 25 -17.22 0.36 6.57
C SER A 25 -17.86 1.70 6.20
N GLU A 26 -18.44 2.40 7.17
CA GLU A 26 -18.96 3.77 7.00
C GLU A 26 -17.87 4.74 6.54
N TYR A 27 -16.74 4.74 7.23
CA TYR A 27 -15.60 5.58 6.90
C TYR A 27 -15.06 5.27 5.51
N PHE A 28 -14.96 3.99 5.13
CA PHE A 28 -14.52 3.58 3.80
C PHE A 28 -15.48 4.07 2.70
N ARG A 29 -16.81 3.97 2.90
CA ARG A 29 -17.77 4.53 1.94
C ARG A 29 -17.65 6.04 1.80
N GLU A 30 -17.37 6.75 2.88
CA GLU A 30 -17.25 8.20 2.88
C GLU A 30 -15.90 8.68 2.32
N HIS A 31 -14.80 8.00 2.60
CA HIS A 31 -13.47 8.50 2.29
C HIS A 31 -12.73 7.66 1.23
N GLY A 32 -13.23 6.50 0.83
CA GLY A 32 -12.62 5.63 -0.18
C GLY A 32 -11.35 4.92 0.30
N PHE A 33 -11.00 5.07 1.57
CA PHE A 33 -9.90 4.36 2.22
C PHE A 33 -10.20 4.21 3.71
N VAL A 34 -9.55 3.25 4.36
CA VAL A 34 -9.62 3.07 5.81
C VAL A 34 -8.35 2.41 6.34
N VAL A 35 -8.05 2.64 7.62
CA VAL A 35 -6.93 2.00 8.31
C VAL A 35 -7.47 1.14 9.45
N VAL A 36 -7.25 -0.17 9.37
CA VAL A 36 -7.63 -1.13 10.41
C VAL A 36 -6.35 -1.68 11.05
N ARG A 37 -6.17 -1.45 12.35
CA ARG A 37 -4.96 -1.86 13.07
C ARG A 37 -5.04 -3.30 13.56
N ASP A 38 -3.88 -3.89 13.85
CA ASP A 38 -3.75 -5.16 14.55
C ASP A 38 -4.51 -6.35 13.90
N VAL A 39 -4.66 -6.32 12.57
CA VAL A 39 -5.24 -7.44 11.78
C VAL A 39 -4.30 -8.66 11.72
N LEU A 40 -3.00 -8.45 12.00
CA LEU A 40 -2.00 -9.50 12.18
C LEU A 40 -1.42 -9.42 13.60
N GLU A 41 -1.12 -10.56 14.20
CA GLU A 41 -0.33 -10.62 15.43
C GLU A 41 1.13 -10.27 15.14
N LEU A 42 1.83 -9.68 16.13
CA LEU A 42 3.25 -9.30 16.00
C LEU A 42 4.15 -10.46 15.53
N LYS A 43 3.87 -11.69 15.97
CA LYS A 43 4.63 -12.88 15.54
C LYS A 43 4.47 -13.19 14.04
N GLN A 44 3.29 -12.92 13.48
CA GLN A 44 3.01 -13.11 12.05
C GLN A 44 3.71 -12.03 11.22
N VAL A 45 3.70 -10.80 11.72
CA VAL A 45 4.45 -9.69 11.14
C VAL A 45 5.95 -10.01 11.11
N GLN A 46 6.51 -10.45 12.23
CA GLN A 46 7.93 -10.83 12.34
C GLN A 46 8.29 -11.98 11.39
N ALA A 47 7.49 -13.04 11.35
CA ALA A 47 7.71 -14.16 10.43
C ALA A 47 7.72 -13.71 8.95
N THR A 48 6.81 -12.78 8.59
CA THR A 48 6.76 -12.24 7.23
C THR A 48 7.99 -11.39 6.90
N ILE A 49 8.46 -10.57 7.85
CA ILE A 49 9.70 -9.79 7.68
C ILE A 49 10.91 -10.72 7.52
N GLU A 50 11.01 -11.75 8.35
CA GLU A 50 12.07 -12.76 8.27
C GLU A 50 12.06 -13.47 6.91
N GLU A 51 10.89 -13.86 6.41
CA GLU A 51 10.75 -14.45 5.07
C GLU A 51 11.23 -13.50 3.96
N ILE A 52 10.88 -12.21 4.03
CA ILE A 52 11.32 -11.21 3.04
C ILE A 52 12.84 -11.09 3.02
N TRP A 53 13.47 -11.05 4.19
CA TRP A 53 14.93 -10.95 4.31
C TRP A 53 15.67 -12.26 3.99
N ALA A 54 15.05 -13.41 4.24
CA ALA A 54 15.69 -14.71 4.02
C ALA A 54 15.49 -15.24 2.58
N SER A 55 14.39 -14.88 1.91
CA SER A 55 14.05 -15.47 0.62
C SER A 55 15.00 -15.00 -0.49
N PRO A 56 15.68 -15.92 -1.21
CA PRO A 56 16.51 -15.58 -2.37
C PRO A 56 15.72 -14.98 -3.54
N SER A 57 14.40 -15.24 -3.63
CA SER A 57 13.51 -14.59 -4.62
C SER A 57 13.19 -13.14 -4.26
N LEU A 58 13.47 -12.73 -3.01
CA LEU A 58 13.23 -11.39 -2.46
C LEU A 58 14.57 -10.72 -2.11
N LEU A 59 14.90 -10.54 -0.82
CA LEU A 59 16.11 -9.83 -0.39
C LEU A 59 17.28 -10.75 -0.02
N GLY A 60 17.03 -12.03 0.28
CA GLY A 60 18.00 -12.99 0.84
C GLY A 60 19.14 -13.42 -0.08
N GLY A 61 19.37 -12.72 -1.19
CA GLY A 61 20.49 -12.93 -2.09
C GLY A 61 21.75 -12.18 -1.63
N ARG A 62 21.85 -10.91 -2.02
CA ARG A 62 23.06 -10.08 -1.81
C ARG A 62 22.84 -8.93 -0.82
N VAL A 63 21.70 -8.91 -0.14
CA VAL A 63 21.33 -7.86 0.80
C VAL A 63 21.44 -8.44 2.20
N ASP A 64 22.24 -7.80 3.05
CA ASP A 64 22.38 -8.12 4.47
C ASP A 64 21.57 -7.09 5.28
N PRO A 65 20.57 -7.48 6.08
CA PRO A 65 19.79 -6.55 6.90
C PRO A 65 20.64 -5.74 7.91
N GLU A 66 21.82 -6.23 8.29
CA GLU A 66 22.68 -5.55 9.27
C GLU A 66 23.79 -4.71 8.60
N ASP A 67 23.96 -4.82 7.28
CA ASP A 67 24.93 -4.02 6.52
C ASP A 67 24.26 -3.21 5.39
N PRO A 68 23.88 -1.94 5.67
CA PRO A 68 23.28 -1.06 4.68
C PRO A 68 24.13 -0.76 3.44
N ASP A 69 25.44 -1.04 3.44
CA ASP A 69 26.25 -0.91 2.22
C ASP A 69 25.84 -1.92 1.15
N THR A 70 25.32 -3.07 1.56
CA THR A 70 24.81 -4.10 0.66
C THR A 70 23.50 -3.68 -0.03
N TRP A 71 22.76 -2.70 0.52
CA TRP A 71 21.43 -2.27 0.02
C TRP A 71 21.48 -1.40 -1.26
N SER A 72 22.70 -1.12 -1.71
CA SER A 72 22.97 -0.46 -2.99
C SER A 72 23.05 -1.50 -4.11
N ASP A 73 24.24 -2.01 -4.41
CA ASP A 73 24.50 -2.94 -5.52
C ASP A 73 23.94 -4.35 -5.28
N GLY A 74 23.68 -4.71 -4.02
CA GLY A 74 23.08 -5.98 -3.64
C GLY A 74 21.56 -6.02 -3.84
N TRP A 75 20.91 -4.87 -3.93
CA TRP A 75 19.45 -4.77 -4.08
C TRP A 75 18.95 -5.49 -5.34
N PRO A 76 17.77 -6.16 -5.30
CA PRO A 76 17.25 -6.88 -6.46
C PRO A 76 17.11 -6.00 -7.71
N VAL A 77 17.60 -6.51 -8.85
CA VAL A 77 17.60 -5.77 -10.12
C VAL A 77 16.16 -5.50 -10.58
N GLY A 78 15.90 -4.28 -11.06
CA GLY A 78 14.57 -3.86 -11.52
C GLY A 78 13.61 -3.47 -10.40
N CYS A 79 13.93 -3.80 -9.15
CA CYS A 79 13.12 -3.48 -8.00
C CYS A 79 13.57 -2.15 -7.39
N ARG A 80 12.83 -1.06 -7.61
CA ARG A 80 13.14 0.21 -6.92
C ARG A 80 12.61 0.22 -5.49
N ASN A 81 11.30 0.00 -5.38
CA ASN A 81 10.47 0.13 -4.17
C ASN A 81 9.52 -1.04 -3.96
N PHE A 82 9.36 -1.90 -4.97
CA PHE A 82 8.48 -3.07 -4.96
C PHE A 82 9.27 -4.27 -5.43
N LEU A 83 9.11 -5.39 -4.73
CA LEU A 83 9.68 -6.68 -5.06
C LEU A 83 8.61 -7.53 -5.76
N ASP A 84 8.95 -8.02 -6.95
CA ASP A 84 8.17 -9.02 -7.66
C ASP A 84 8.64 -10.41 -7.22
N PRO A 85 7.80 -11.22 -6.53
CA PRO A 85 8.20 -12.57 -6.17
C PRO A 85 8.41 -13.38 -7.45
N LEU A 86 9.63 -13.89 -7.66
CA LEU A 86 9.97 -14.70 -8.83
C LEU A 86 9.22 -16.05 -8.83
N GLU A 87 8.91 -16.56 -7.63
CA GLU A 87 8.19 -17.80 -7.41
C GLU A 87 7.13 -17.59 -6.33
N PRO A 88 6.00 -16.93 -6.64
CA PRO A 88 5.02 -16.50 -5.63
C PRO A 88 4.50 -17.61 -4.71
N CYS A 89 4.64 -18.88 -5.12
CA CYS A 89 4.23 -20.03 -4.32
C CYS A 89 5.24 -20.42 -3.23
N SER A 90 6.43 -19.83 -3.24
CA SER A 90 7.54 -20.16 -2.34
C SER A 90 7.53 -19.29 -1.06
N GLU A 91 6.86 -18.14 -1.06
CA GLU A 91 6.73 -17.24 0.10
C GLU A 91 5.51 -17.62 0.99
N VAL A 92 5.72 -18.58 1.89
CA VAL A 92 4.72 -19.18 2.79
C VAL A 92 4.03 -18.16 3.71
N GLU A 93 4.78 -17.24 4.33
CA GLU A 93 4.19 -16.26 5.25
C GLU A 93 3.33 -15.24 4.51
N THR A 94 3.73 -14.84 3.30
CA THR A 94 2.85 -14.00 2.46
C THR A 94 1.54 -14.73 2.12
N TRP A 95 1.56 -16.04 1.86
CA TRP A 95 0.33 -16.82 1.69
C TRP A 95 -0.51 -16.91 2.95
N ARG A 96 0.10 -17.13 4.11
CA ARG A 96 -0.61 -17.15 5.40
C ARG A 96 -1.31 -15.82 5.70
N ASN A 97 -0.69 -14.70 5.33
CA ASN A 97 -1.31 -13.38 5.45
C ASN A 97 -2.52 -13.24 4.51
N ARG A 98 -2.41 -13.77 3.28
CA ARG A 98 -3.52 -13.77 2.31
C ARG A 98 -4.71 -14.66 2.75
N VAL A 99 -4.47 -15.70 3.54
CA VAL A 99 -5.57 -16.55 4.03
C VAL A 99 -5.93 -16.24 5.49
N ASN A 100 -5.42 -15.15 6.05
CA ASN A 100 -5.68 -14.79 7.43
C ASN A 100 -7.17 -14.41 7.61
N PRO A 101 -7.92 -15.05 8.53
CA PRO A 101 -9.34 -14.77 8.72
C PRO A 101 -9.67 -13.32 9.08
N ALA A 102 -8.82 -12.65 9.86
CA ALA A 102 -9.04 -11.26 10.23
C ALA A 102 -8.85 -10.32 9.03
N VAL A 103 -7.84 -10.58 8.19
CA VAL A 103 -7.61 -9.84 6.94
C VAL A 103 -8.80 -10.05 6.00
N ASN A 104 -9.19 -11.30 5.75
CA ASN A 104 -10.31 -11.61 4.86
C ASN A 104 -11.62 -10.99 5.36
N ARG A 105 -11.88 -11.02 6.68
CA ARG A 105 -13.08 -10.41 7.25
C ARG A 105 -13.15 -8.91 6.99
N VAL A 106 -12.02 -8.19 7.06
CA VAL A 106 -11.98 -6.77 6.71
C VAL A 106 -12.40 -6.58 5.26
N PHE A 107 -11.80 -7.32 4.32
CA PHE A 107 -12.16 -7.22 2.90
C PHE A 107 -13.62 -7.60 2.62
N ASP A 108 -14.15 -8.63 3.27
CA ASP A 108 -15.57 -9.01 3.15
C ASP A 108 -16.48 -7.85 3.56
N VAL A 109 -16.23 -7.24 4.72
CA VAL A 109 -17.04 -6.11 5.23
C VAL A 109 -16.93 -4.88 4.32
N LEU A 110 -15.73 -4.60 3.78
CA LEU A 110 -15.54 -3.49 2.84
C LEU A 110 -16.30 -3.75 1.52
N TRP A 111 -16.25 -4.98 1.01
CA TRP A 111 -16.92 -5.37 -0.22
C TRP A 111 -18.45 -5.36 -0.07
N GLU A 112 -18.98 -5.95 1.00
CA GLU A 112 -20.40 -5.94 1.36
C GLU A 112 -20.93 -4.53 1.59
N GLY A 113 -20.07 -3.63 2.09
CA GLY A 113 -20.41 -2.23 2.31
C GLY A 113 -20.46 -1.38 1.05
N LEU A 114 -19.94 -1.83 -0.10
CA LEU A 114 -20.02 -1.05 -1.33
C LEU A 114 -21.45 -1.09 -1.89
N PRO A 115 -21.95 0.04 -2.44
CA PRO A 115 -23.21 0.01 -3.16
C PRO A 115 -23.12 -1.00 -4.31
N GLU A 116 -24.22 -1.69 -4.61
CA GLU A 116 -24.30 -2.57 -5.79
C GLU A 116 -23.76 -1.79 -6.99
N LEU A 117 -22.73 -2.33 -7.62
CA LEU A 117 -22.24 -1.76 -8.86
C LEU A 117 -23.39 -1.83 -9.85
N ASP A 118 -23.76 -0.69 -10.44
CA ASP A 118 -24.65 -0.61 -11.60
C ASP A 118 -23.94 -1.28 -12.79
N SER A 119 -23.75 -2.60 -12.73
CA SER A 119 -23.40 -3.38 -13.89
C SER A 119 -24.71 -3.75 -14.57
N ASP A 120 -24.94 -3.18 -15.74
CA ASP A 120 -25.90 -3.69 -16.72
C ASP A 120 -25.58 -5.15 -17.16
N GLU A 121 -24.52 -5.77 -16.60
CA GLU A 121 -24.30 -7.21 -16.67
C GLU A 121 -25.25 -7.94 -15.72
N GLU A 122 -26.27 -8.55 -16.32
CA GLU A 122 -27.17 -9.55 -15.75
C GLU A 122 -26.36 -10.63 -14.97
N GLY A 123 -26.09 -10.38 -13.68
CA GLY A 123 -25.44 -11.36 -12.79
C GLY A 123 -24.43 -10.87 -11.74
N ALA A 124 -24.14 -9.57 -11.57
CA ALA A 124 -23.08 -9.14 -10.64
C ALA A 124 -23.47 -9.00 -9.16
N SER A 125 -24.75 -9.14 -8.80
CA SER A 125 -25.16 -9.33 -7.41
C SER A 125 -25.10 -10.81 -7.04
N VAL A 126 -23.89 -11.28 -6.72
CA VAL A 126 -23.73 -12.61 -6.13
C VAL A 126 -23.87 -12.47 -4.62
N GLU A 127 -25.11 -12.54 -4.12
CA GLU A 127 -25.33 -12.94 -2.72
C GLU A 127 -24.55 -14.25 -2.49
N GLY A 128 -23.53 -14.21 -1.63
CA GLY A 128 -22.70 -15.38 -1.30
C GLY A 128 -21.49 -15.64 -2.22
N GLY A 129 -20.97 -14.61 -2.91
CA GLY A 129 -19.68 -14.72 -3.59
C GLY A 129 -18.53 -15.00 -2.62
N SER A 130 -17.57 -15.85 -3.00
CA SER A 130 -16.35 -16.09 -2.20
C SER A 130 -15.30 -15.03 -2.50
N LEU A 131 -14.63 -14.49 -1.47
CA LEU A 131 -13.48 -13.61 -1.61
C LEU A 131 -12.38 -14.30 -2.43
N VAL A 132 -11.92 -13.65 -3.50
CA VAL A 132 -10.76 -14.07 -4.27
C VAL A 132 -9.68 -13.01 -4.14
N MET A 133 -8.50 -13.40 -3.66
CA MET A 133 -7.37 -12.49 -3.51
C MET A 133 -6.31 -12.75 -4.57
N SER A 134 -5.89 -11.67 -5.24
CA SER A 134 -4.77 -11.70 -6.18
C SER A 134 -3.44 -11.93 -5.47
N VAL A 135 -2.49 -12.54 -6.16
CA VAL A 135 -1.10 -12.57 -5.75
C VAL A 135 -0.43 -11.30 -6.25
N ASP A 136 -0.01 -10.44 -5.32
CA ASP A 136 0.65 -9.18 -5.63
C ASP A 136 2.04 -9.09 -4.98
N ARG A 137 2.69 -7.95 -5.25
CA ARG A 137 4.06 -7.57 -4.93
C ARG A 137 4.22 -7.18 -3.46
N ILE A 138 5.48 -7.07 -3.04
CA ILE A 138 5.85 -6.62 -1.70
C ILE A 138 6.48 -5.22 -1.79
N GLY A 139 5.88 -4.23 -1.15
CA GLY A 139 6.44 -2.89 -1.05
C GLY A 139 7.58 -2.83 -0.03
N VAL A 140 8.79 -2.52 -0.48
CA VAL A 140 9.96 -2.33 0.40
C VAL A 140 10.66 -1.02 0.03
N MET A 141 10.54 -0.03 0.92
CA MET A 141 11.15 1.29 0.75
C MET A 141 12.50 1.32 1.46
N ARG A 142 13.57 1.67 0.73
CA ARG A 142 14.89 1.87 1.36
C ARG A 142 14.92 3.20 2.10
N PRO A 143 15.46 3.25 3.34
CA PRO A 143 15.58 4.50 4.08
C PRO A 143 16.59 5.42 3.41
N THR A 144 16.20 6.67 3.19
CA THR A 144 17.04 7.66 2.49
C THR A 144 18.12 8.27 3.39
N LYS A 145 18.13 7.90 4.66
CA LYS A 145 19.09 8.33 5.66
C LYS A 145 19.46 7.15 6.54
N LEU A 146 20.71 6.71 6.44
CA LEU A 146 21.24 5.54 7.13
C LEU A 146 22.12 5.97 8.32
N CYS A 147 21.92 5.34 9.48
CA CYS A 147 22.86 5.46 10.59
C CYS A 147 23.88 4.32 10.50
N LYS A 148 25.17 4.65 10.47
CA LYS A 148 26.25 3.68 10.43
C LYS A 148 27.10 3.78 11.67
N ALA A 149 27.46 2.63 12.23
CA ALA A 149 28.50 2.53 13.23
C ALA A 149 29.87 2.82 12.59
N THR A 150 30.71 3.57 13.29
CA THR A 150 32.08 3.92 12.92
C THR A 150 32.98 3.75 14.14
N THR A 151 34.29 3.76 13.95
CA THR A 151 35.25 3.67 15.06
C THR A 151 35.07 4.81 16.09
N ASP A 152 34.60 5.98 15.64
CA ASP A 152 34.44 7.18 16.47
C ASP A 152 32.98 7.47 16.90
N GLY A 153 32.05 6.53 16.67
CA GLY A 153 30.63 6.68 17.03
C GLY A 153 29.69 6.36 15.87
N GLN A 154 28.70 7.23 15.62
CA GLN A 154 27.71 7.05 14.55
C GLN A 154 27.82 8.13 13.49
N MET A 155 27.72 7.74 12.23
CA MET A 155 27.68 8.64 11.09
C MET A 155 26.37 8.46 10.32
N TRP A 156 25.75 9.57 9.95
CA TRP A 156 24.58 9.57 9.08
C TRP A 156 25.00 9.69 7.62
N VAL A 157 24.48 8.80 6.78
CA VAL A 157 24.74 8.77 5.34
C VAL A 157 23.43 8.98 4.59
N GLU A 158 23.38 10.02 3.76
CA GLU A 158 22.21 10.32 2.93
C GLU A 158 22.24 9.50 1.62
N ARG A 159 21.05 9.11 1.16
CA ARG A 159 20.75 8.34 -0.06
C ARG A 159 19.52 8.92 -0.77
N PRO A 160 19.58 10.19 -1.24
CA PRO A 160 18.42 10.86 -1.84
C PRO A 160 17.89 10.14 -3.10
N GLU A 161 18.72 9.38 -3.79
CA GLU A 161 18.37 8.56 -4.96
C GLU A 161 17.37 7.43 -4.64
N TRP A 162 17.31 6.99 -3.37
CA TRP A 162 16.36 5.98 -2.90
C TRP A 162 14.97 6.55 -2.59
N ARG A 163 14.78 7.87 -2.68
CA ARG A 163 13.46 8.49 -2.52
C ARG A 163 12.46 7.94 -3.54
N THR A 164 11.20 7.85 -3.11
CA THR A 164 10.05 7.70 -4.00
C THR A 164 10.02 8.83 -5.04
N SER A 165 9.33 8.59 -6.16
CA SER A 165 9.14 9.62 -7.19
C SER A 165 8.45 10.84 -6.59
N ARG A 166 8.78 12.04 -7.09
CA ARG A 166 8.05 13.27 -6.72
C ARG A 166 6.63 13.29 -7.27
N ASN A 167 6.40 12.67 -8.42
CA ASN A 167 5.06 12.35 -8.89
C ASN A 167 4.77 10.89 -8.50
N TRP A 168 4.17 10.71 -7.32
CA TRP A 168 3.87 9.40 -6.74
C TRP A 168 2.38 9.06 -6.78
N LEU A 169 1.50 10.06 -6.81
CA LEU A 169 0.05 9.86 -6.84
C LEU A 169 -0.37 9.24 -8.18
N HIS A 170 -1.16 8.16 -8.13
CA HIS A 170 -1.56 7.41 -9.30
C HIS A 170 -2.84 6.61 -9.10
N TRP A 171 -3.41 6.13 -10.21
CA TRP A 171 -4.52 5.19 -10.26
C TRP A 171 -4.04 3.80 -10.64
N ASP A 172 -4.38 2.82 -9.80
CA ASP A 172 -4.14 1.41 -10.07
C ASP A 172 -5.25 0.73 -10.90
N GLN A 173 -6.28 1.49 -11.26
CA GLN A 173 -7.34 1.05 -12.16
C GLN A 173 -7.42 1.99 -13.36
N ASN A 174 -7.82 1.49 -14.52
CA ASN A 174 -8.01 2.32 -15.71
C ASN A 174 -9.30 3.15 -15.58
N PRO A 175 -9.21 4.49 -15.46
CA PRO A 175 -10.37 5.34 -15.21
C PRO A 175 -11.32 5.46 -16.41
N TRP A 176 -10.88 5.09 -17.62
CA TRP A 176 -11.71 5.16 -18.83
C TRP A 176 -12.40 3.84 -19.16
N SER A 177 -11.71 2.71 -19.01
CA SER A 177 -12.29 1.40 -19.34
C SER A 177 -13.03 0.76 -18.17
N SER A 178 -12.71 1.18 -16.95
CA SER A 178 -13.28 0.63 -15.72
C SER A 178 -13.59 1.80 -14.78
N PRO A 179 -14.58 2.65 -15.09
CA PRO A 179 -14.93 3.80 -14.26
C PRO A 179 -15.66 3.40 -12.96
N GLY A 180 -16.23 2.20 -12.89
CA GLY A 180 -16.69 1.57 -11.64
C GLY A 180 -15.58 0.74 -10.98
N PHE A 181 -15.67 0.49 -9.68
CA PHE A 181 -14.66 -0.30 -8.95
C PHE A 181 -14.88 -1.79 -9.15
N THR A 182 -13.85 -2.54 -9.55
CA THR A 182 -13.95 -4.00 -9.73
C THR A 182 -13.28 -4.80 -8.63
N ALA A 183 -12.56 -4.14 -7.73
CA ALA A 183 -11.83 -4.74 -6.62
C ALA A 183 -11.61 -3.71 -5.51
N VAL A 184 -11.38 -4.19 -4.29
CA VAL A 184 -10.81 -3.39 -3.19
C VAL A 184 -9.33 -3.72 -3.08
N GLN A 185 -8.48 -2.69 -3.09
CA GLN A 185 -7.05 -2.83 -2.88
C GLN A 185 -6.72 -2.65 -1.39
N GLY A 186 -5.62 -3.26 -0.94
CA GLY A 186 -5.14 -3.06 0.42
C GLY A 186 -3.65 -3.34 0.57
N LEU A 187 -3.07 -2.78 1.63
CA LEU A 187 -1.68 -2.96 2.03
C LEU A 187 -1.64 -3.52 3.44
N LEU A 188 -0.91 -4.62 3.64
CA LEU A 188 -0.57 -5.10 4.97
C LEU A 188 0.75 -4.45 5.40
N CYS A 189 0.67 -3.56 6.39
CA CYS A 189 1.83 -2.84 6.88
C CYS A 189 2.62 -3.70 7.87
N LEU A 190 3.83 -4.09 7.47
CA LEU A 190 4.72 -4.93 8.28
C LEU A 190 5.65 -4.10 9.19
N ALA A 191 5.85 -2.82 8.87
CA ALA A 191 6.75 -1.94 9.59
C ALA A 191 6.09 -0.58 9.83
N GLY A 192 6.66 0.15 10.79
CA GLY A 192 6.21 1.50 11.14
C GLY A 192 6.27 2.46 9.94
N SER A 193 5.17 3.13 9.59
CA SER A 193 5.12 4.19 8.58
C SER A 193 4.86 5.57 9.20
N SER A 194 5.42 6.59 8.56
CA SER A 194 5.18 8.02 8.81
C SER A 194 5.08 8.74 7.47
N GLY A 195 4.65 10.00 7.46
CA GLY A 195 4.52 10.78 6.22
C GLY A 195 5.86 10.94 5.49
N SER A 196 6.98 10.65 6.17
CA SER A 196 8.33 10.66 5.62
C SER A 196 8.85 9.28 5.16
N SER A 197 8.17 8.19 5.52
CA SER A 197 8.59 6.81 5.18
C SER A 197 8.41 6.51 3.70
N GLY A 198 7.47 7.20 3.04
CA GLY A 198 7.05 6.91 1.67
C GLY A 198 6.21 5.63 1.56
N GLY A 199 5.56 5.42 0.43
CA GLY A 199 4.78 4.21 0.16
C GLY A 199 3.33 4.51 -0.21
N PHE A 200 2.46 4.74 0.76
CA PHE A 200 1.04 4.98 0.50
C PHE A 200 0.68 6.47 0.53
N VAL A 201 -0.07 6.91 -0.48
CA VAL A 201 -0.71 8.21 -0.56
C VAL A 201 -2.11 8.01 -1.12
N THR A 202 -3.08 8.81 -0.67
CA THR A 202 -4.46 8.74 -1.17
C THR A 202 -5.10 10.12 -1.18
N VAL A 203 -6.14 10.29 -2.00
CA VAL A 203 -7.00 11.49 -2.00
C VAL A 203 -8.36 11.09 -1.41
N PRO A 204 -8.64 11.46 -0.15
CA PRO A 204 -9.87 11.08 0.53
C PRO A 204 -11.13 11.49 -0.25
N GLY A 205 -12.04 10.55 -0.46
CA GLY A 205 -13.35 10.78 -1.09
C GLY A 205 -13.34 10.75 -2.62
N PHE A 206 -12.16 10.65 -3.23
CA PHE A 206 -12.02 10.74 -4.68
C PHE A 206 -12.64 9.56 -5.44
N HIS A 207 -12.87 8.43 -4.78
CA HIS A 207 -13.56 7.29 -5.37
C HIS A 207 -14.94 7.67 -5.93
N ARG A 208 -15.60 8.70 -5.37
CA ARG A 208 -16.87 9.24 -5.88
C ARG A 208 -16.73 10.12 -7.12
N GLU A 209 -15.54 10.67 -7.35
CA GLU A 209 -15.25 11.55 -8.48
C GLU A 209 -14.51 10.84 -9.61
N PHE A 210 -14.00 9.63 -9.38
CA PHE A 210 -13.18 8.85 -10.30
C PHE A 210 -13.78 8.76 -11.71
N ALA A 211 -15.07 8.42 -11.81
CA ALA A 211 -15.79 8.33 -13.09
C ALA A 211 -15.99 9.69 -13.78
N GLN A 212 -16.15 10.78 -13.03
CA GLN A 212 -16.30 12.13 -13.59
C GLN A 212 -14.94 12.71 -14.00
N TRP A 213 -13.88 12.40 -13.25
CA TRP A 213 -12.52 12.80 -13.57
C TRP A 213 -12.09 12.25 -14.93
N SER A 214 -12.45 11.01 -15.26
CA SER A 214 -12.14 10.42 -16.57
C SER A 214 -12.89 11.10 -17.74
N GLN A 215 -14.04 11.74 -17.47
CA GLN A 215 -14.76 12.55 -18.45
C GLN A 215 -14.10 13.92 -18.66
N ARG A 216 -13.53 14.51 -17.59
CA ARG A 216 -12.77 15.77 -17.65
C ARG A 216 -11.40 15.61 -18.32
N HIS A 217 -10.83 14.40 -18.28
CA HIS A 217 -9.52 14.07 -18.83
C HIS A 217 -9.65 13.04 -19.96
N PRO A 218 -9.71 13.45 -21.25
CA PRO A 218 -9.91 12.52 -22.36
C PRO A 218 -8.86 11.39 -22.40
N ALA A 219 -9.25 10.19 -22.81
CA ALA A 219 -8.33 9.06 -22.93
C ALA A 219 -7.13 9.41 -23.83
N GLY A 220 -5.92 9.11 -23.35
CA GLY A 220 -4.67 9.46 -24.03
C GLY A 220 -4.12 10.86 -23.73
N SER A 221 -4.82 11.68 -22.94
CA SER A 221 -4.30 12.96 -22.42
C SER A 221 -3.21 12.77 -21.36
N ILE A 222 -3.18 11.61 -20.70
CA ILE A 222 -2.19 11.29 -19.66
C ILE A 222 -0.98 10.58 -20.29
N PRO A 223 0.22 11.21 -20.26
CA PRO A 223 1.40 10.63 -20.87
C PRO A 223 1.88 9.41 -20.07
N LYS A 224 1.93 8.25 -20.72
CA LYS A 224 2.55 7.04 -20.18
C LYS A 224 3.20 6.19 -21.26
N ARG A 225 4.06 5.25 -20.83
CA ARG A 225 4.79 4.35 -21.74
C ARG A 225 3.87 3.43 -22.56
N SER A 226 2.67 3.11 -22.06
CA SER A 226 1.65 2.31 -22.76
C SER A 226 0.26 2.65 -22.25
N SER A 227 -0.71 2.93 -23.15
CA SER A 227 -2.11 3.27 -22.84
C SER A 227 -2.85 2.22 -21.98
N THR A 228 -2.38 0.97 -21.95
CA THR A 228 -3.00 -0.14 -21.20
C THR A 228 -2.30 -0.48 -19.88
N MET A 229 -1.05 -0.05 -19.67
CA MET A 229 -0.27 -0.42 -18.49
C MET A 229 -0.61 0.47 -17.31
N ILE A 230 -0.97 -0.15 -16.18
CA ILE A 230 -1.15 0.47 -14.87
C ILE A 230 0.22 0.58 -14.17
N PRO A 231 0.47 1.59 -13.33
CA PRO A 231 -0.46 2.64 -12.89
C PRO A 231 -0.57 3.85 -13.84
N PHE A 232 -1.67 4.59 -13.72
CA PHE A 232 -1.86 5.89 -14.38
C PHE A 232 -1.45 7.01 -13.45
N PRO A 233 -0.32 7.71 -13.69
CA PRO A 233 0.07 8.81 -12.83
C PRO A 233 -0.95 9.95 -12.94
N VAL A 234 -1.26 10.58 -11.81
CA VAL A 234 -1.99 11.85 -11.82
C VAL A 234 -1.06 12.91 -12.43
N PRO A 235 -1.53 13.76 -13.38
CA PRO A 235 -0.72 14.85 -13.92
C PRO A 235 -0.18 15.74 -12.81
N VAL A 236 1.02 16.31 -12.98
CA VAL A 236 1.63 17.12 -11.90
C VAL A 236 0.95 18.49 -11.76
N GLU A 237 0.19 18.89 -12.77
CA GLU A 237 -0.60 20.11 -12.86
C GLU A 237 -2.07 19.90 -12.47
N ASP A 238 -2.48 18.67 -12.20
CA ASP A 238 -3.84 18.35 -11.75
C ASP A 238 -4.06 18.91 -10.34
N GLU A 239 -5.24 19.50 -10.10
CA GLU A 239 -5.64 20.07 -8.80
C GLU A 239 -5.53 19.05 -7.67
N MET A 240 -5.74 17.78 -7.98
CA MET A 240 -5.64 16.66 -7.04
C MET A 240 -4.27 16.50 -6.39
N GLN A 241 -3.20 16.99 -7.03
CA GLN A 241 -1.86 16.97 -6.45
C GLN A 241 -1.74 17.80 -5.17
N ALA A 242 -2.72 18.65 -4.87
CA ALA A 242 -2.79 19.43 -3.63
C ALA A 242 -3.67 18.80 -2.53
N GLU A 243 -4.43 17.74 -2.86
CA GLU A 243 -5.48 17.19 -1.99
C GLU A 243 -5.11 15.84 -1.34
N TRP A 244 -3.95 15.29 -1.65
CA TRP A 244 -3.53 14.00 -1.10
C TRP A 244 -3.08 14.10 0.36
N VAL A 245 -3.29 13.01 1.08
CA VAL A 245 -2.71 12.76 2.40
C VAL A 245 -1.68 11.64 2.30
N ALA A 246 -0.51 11.81 2.94
CA ALA A 246 0.48 10.75 3.10
C ALA A 246 0.35 10.10 4.47
N ASP A 247 0.62 8.80 4.46
CA ASP A 247 0.46 7.91 5.59
C ASP A 247 1.40 8.27 6.75
N SER A 248 0.92 9.11 7.67
CA SER A 248 1.64 9.50 8.91
C SER A 248 1.38 8.56 10.09
N LEU A 249 0.97 7.31 9.82
CA LEU A 249 -0.16 6.76 10.56
C LEU A 249 -0.01 5.36 11.12
N ILE A 250 1.05 4.63 10.79
CA ILE A 250 1.13 3.23 11.18
C ILE A 250 2.39 3.02 11.98
N THR A 251 2.49 3.54 13.20
CA THR A 251 3.39 2.93 14.20
C THR A 251 2.74 1.65 14.69
N THR A 252 3.14 0.50 14.16
CA THR A 252 2.81 -0.79 14.76
C THR A 252 3.51 -0.90 16.11
N PHE A 253 2.73 -1.19 17.16
CA PHE A 253 3.21 -1.68 18.45
C PHE A 253 2.29 -2.78 18.93
#